data_AF-A0A6M4H6Q1-F1
#
_entry.id   AF-A0A6M4H6Q1-F1
#
_cell.length_a   1.000
_cell.length_b   1.000
_cell.length_c   1.000
_cell.angle_alpha   90.00
_cell.angle_beta   90.00
_cell.angle_gamma   90.00
#
_symmetry.space_group_name_H-M   'P 1'
#
loop_
_entity.id
_entity.type
_entity.pdbx_description
1 polymer ?
#
loop_
_entity_poly.entity_id
_entity_poly.type
_entity_poly.pdbx_seq_one_letter_code
_entity_poly.pdbx_strand_id
1 'polypeptide(L)'
;MILVGDSTLAPRTGYGNTLCSYFRPEVECVNLARGGRSSMSFRAEGLWKGVQELLADGSRTTYVLVQFGHNDQPGKPGRSTDLSTEFPVNMRRYVDEVRERGAIPVLLTPLTRRSFRDGALVNDLAPWADATREVGKATGVAVLEINAESAAAVSRMGSTEADTLAMPPPDFDRTHLGSKGGAYFARLVARHLGRAVPDLAPLLTVRPQLNEAQAARYAYRAVLAGDPRDGWDPLTDPFATRTVPLVDATVDRAAKADGQRTFATVQSAIDAASTRTGRMRILVKPGVYEELIYVPDTGASITLVGGGSNAGETRIRANLFSRMTGERYAAAYGAAFANSPPAIAAMHASVKERAEIGTAGSSVAWIRGAGFQARNLTFENAYNRGVGDERGQNQAVAMQVDGADKVQFDDVRFLGFQDTLYLKSSGGKIPRIFIHRSQVHGDMDFIFGDATAYFLDSEIRTIGAFRKESFALAPSTHHATRFGFVFHRCAFTADDSANARAGVFKLARQWPQGQKPEAVGKAIILESRIGAHIDKLQPWASWNAPGSPRYRVVQYDSDDYLGYAAGPMPAEPYLAEFRNTHD
;
A
#
# COMPACT_ATOMS: atom_id res chain seq x y z
N MET A 1 -28.68 -2.58 -3.05
CA MET A 1 -28.34 -1.30 -2.38
C MET A 1 -29.12 -0.18 -3.05
N ILE A 2 -29.87 0.62 -2.29
CA ILE A 2 -30.64 1.76 -2.81
C ILE A 2 -30.19 3.04 -2.10
N LEU A 3 -29.83 4.08 -2.87
CA LEU A 3 -29.45 5.38 -2.33
C LEU A 3 -30.60 6.38 -2.51
N VAL A 4 -31.02 7.02 -1.43
CA VAL A 4 -32.14 7.96 -1.37
C VAL A 4 -31.67 9.25 -0.70
N GLY A 5 -31.88 10.39 -1.35
CA GLY A 5 -31.43 11.64 -0.78
C GLY A 5 -31.46 12.84 -1.68
N ASP A 6 -30.78 13.89 -1.21
CA ASP A 6 -30.73 15.21 -1.82
C ASP A 6 -29.59 15.41 -2.84
N SER A 7 -29.32 16.68 -3.15
CA SER A 7 -28.28 17.17 -4.07
C SER A 7 -26.90 16.56 -3.89
N THR A 8 -26.47 16.24 -2.67
CA THR A 8 -25.10 15.75 -2.40
C THR A 8 -24.93 14.25 -2.57
N LEU A 9 -26.03 13.50 -2.68
CA LEU A 9 -26.06 12.07 -3.00
C LEU A 9 -26.44 11.81 -4.47
N ALA A 10 -27.05 12.78 -5.14
CA ALA A 10 -27.62 12.64 -6.48
C ALA A 10 -26.58 12.27 -7.58
N PRO A 11 -26.99 11.53 -8.64
CA PRO A 11 -26.12 10.96 -9.68
C PRO A 11 -25.14 11.90 -10.38
N ARG A 12 -25.50 13.18 -10.56
CA ARG A 12 -24.69 14.15 -11.32
C ARG A 12 -23.96 15.15 -10.43
N THR A 13 -24.52 15.45 -9.27
CA THR A 13 -24.12 16.57 -8.41
C THR A 13 -23.60 16.13 -7.05
N GLY A 14 -23.47 14.83 -6.84
CA GLY A 14 -23.19 14.22 -5.56
C GLY A 14 -22.24 13.04 -5.68
N TYR A 15 -22.02 12.35 -4.55
CA TYR A 15 -21.08 11.24 -4.47
C TYR A 15 -21.71 9.86 -4.74
N GLY A 16 -23.04 9.76 -4.87
CA GLY A 16 -23.75 8.47 -4.81
C GLY A 16 -23.40 7.48 -5.92
N ASN A 17 -23.20 7.94 -7.16
CA ASN A 17 -22.79 7.01 -8.23
C ASN A 17 -21.37 6.51 -8.04
N THR A 18 -20.47 7.36 -7.56
CA THR A 18 -19.11 6.95 -7.22
C THR A 18 -19.11 6.01 -6.01
N LEU A 19 -20.02 6.21 -5.05
CA LEU A 19 -20.23 5.25 -3.97
C LEU A 19 -20.69 3.88 -4.50
N CYS A 20 -21.62 3.86 -5.46
CA CYS A 20 -22.04 2.62 -6.09
C CYS A 20 -20.88 1.86 -6.75
N SER A 21 -19.88 2.56 -7.30
CA SER A 21 -18.70 1.93 -7.89
C SER A 21 -17.76 1.25 -6.87
N TYR A 22 -17.95 1.50 -5.57
CA TYR A 22 -17.21 0.84 -4.52
C TYR A 22 -17.83 -0.49 -4.08
N PHE A 23 -19.01 -0.88 -4.57
CA PHE A 23 -19.54 -2.21 -4.24
C PHE A 23 -19.06 -3.26 -5.24
N ARG A 24 -18.92 -4.50 -4.76
CA ARG A 24 -18.63 -5.65 -5.62
C ARG A 24 -19.76 -5.84 -6.66
N PRO A 25 -19.47 -6.47 -7.82
CA PRO A 25 -20.47 -6.69 -8.86
C PRO A 25 -21.72 -7.46 -8.44
N GLU A 26 -21.65 -8.27 -7.37
CA GLU A 26 -22.81 -9.00 -6.83
C GLU A 26 -23.82 -8.07 -6.13
N VAL A 27 -23.42 -6.84 -5.78
CA VAL A 27 -24.30 -5.85 -5.18
C VAL A 27 -24.82 -4.92 -6.26
N GLU A 28 -26.09 -5.09 -6.60
CA GLU A 28 -26.80 -4.08 -7.39
C GLU A 28 -26.96 -2.79 -6.57
N CYS A 29 -26.38 -1.69 -7.06
CA CYS A 29 -26.47 -0.37 -6.43
C CYS A 29 -27.23 0.60 -7.32
N VAL A 30 -28.38 1.06 -6.83
CA VAL A 30 -29.28 1.97 -7.55
C VAL A 30 -29.31 3.31 -6.82
N ASN A 31 -28.88 4.38 -7.50
CA ASN A 31 -28.93 5.73 -6.96
C ASN A 31 -30.19 6.46 -7.40
N LEU A 32 -31.17 6.57 -6.49
CA LEU A 32 -32.44 7.27 -6.70
C LEU A 32 -32.47 8.67 -6.06
N ALA A 33 -31.35 9.13 -5.50
CA ALA A 33 -31.26 10.49 -4.95
C ALA A 33 -31.48 11.55 -6.03
N ARG A 34 -32.16 12.64 -5.66
CA ARG A 34 -32.58 13.68 -6.61
C ARG A 34 -32.19 15.06 -6.12
N GLY A 35 -31.41 15.75 -6.96
CA GLY A 35 -31.01 17.13 -6.70
C GLY A 35 -32.19 18.06 -6.45
N GLY A 36 -32.02 18.95 -5.49
CA GLY A 36 -33.02 19.94 -5.10
C GLY A 36 -34.18 19.41 -4.28
N ARG A 37 -34.23 18.13 -3.87
CA ARG A 37 -35.32 17.58 -3.06
C ARG A 37 -34.95 17.56 -1.57
N SER A 38 -35.96 17.71 -0.72
CA SER A 38 -35.88 17.58 0.74
C SER A 38 -36.47 16.25 1.20
N SER A 39 -36.36 15.94 2.50
CA SER A 39 -37.00 14.76 3.11
C SER A 39 -38.50 14.72 2.85
N MET A 40 -39.15 15.88 2.76
CA MET A 40 -40.58 16.03 2.47
C MET A 40 -40.88 16.03 0.96
N SER A 41 -40.19 16.88 0.18
CA SER A 41 -40.53 17.07 -1.25
C SER A 41 -40.22 15.83 -2.09
N PHE A 42 -39.22 15.02 -1.70
CA PHE A 42 -38.94 13.73 -2.37
C PHE A 42 -40.16 12.79 -2.34
N ARG A 43 -40.95 12.82 -1.25
CA ARG A 43 -42.18 12.04 -1.12
C ARG A 43 -43.35 12.70 -1.84
N ALA A 44 -43.52 14.01 -1.64
CA ALA A 44 -44.61 14.78 -2.24
C ALA A 44 -44.59 14.72 -3.78
N GLU A 45 -43.40 14.65 -4.38
CA GLU A 45 -43.20 14.50 -5.82
C GLU A 45 -43.30 13.04 -6.32
N GLY A 46 -43.63 12.08 -5.45
CA GLY A 46 -43.83 10.67 -5.81
C GLY A 46 -42.54 9.86 -6.02
N LEU A 47 -41.34 10.43 -5.81
CA LEU A 47 -40.08 9.72 -6.01
C LEU A 47 -39.90 8.55 -5.03
N TRP A 48 -40.46 8.67 -3.82
CA TRP A 48 -40.47 7.58 -2.85
C TRP A 48 -41.24 6.35 -3.32
N LYS A 49 -42.28 6.54 -4.16
CA LYS A 49 -43.06 5.43 -4.71
C LYS A 49 -42.19 4.47 -5.52
N GLY A 50 -41.26 5.00 -6.32
CA GLY A 50 -40.31 4.18 -7.08
C GLY A 50 -39.37 3.37 -6.17
N VAL A 51 -38.97 3.93 -5.02
CA VAL A 51 -38.20 3.17 -4.01
C VAL A 51 -39.06 2.04 -3.44
N GLN A 52 -40.31 2.32 -3.07
CA GLN A 52 -41.23 1.32 -2.52
C GLN A 52 -41.53 0.19 -3.52
N GLU A 53 -41.60 0.49 -4.80
CA GLU A 53 -41.77 -0.50 -5.88
C GLU A 53 -40.54 -1.42 -5.98
N LEU A 54 -39.32 -0.89 -5.90
CA LEU A 54 -38.10 -1.72 -5.84
C LEU A 54 -38.05 -2.58 -4.58
N LEU A 55 -38.50 -2.06 -3.44
CA LEU A 55 -38.55 -2.78 -2.17
C LEU A 55 -39.64 -3.86 -2.11
N ALA A 56 -40.57 -3.89 -3.07
CA ALA A 56 -41.57 -4.96 -3.14
C ALA A 56 -40.95 -6.32 -3.51
N ASP A 57 -39.76 -6.30 -4.14
CA ASP A 57 -38.95 -7.49 -4.36
C ASP A 57 -38.20 -7.88 -3.08
N GLY A 58 -38.85 -8.68 -2.23
CA GLY A 58 -38.27 -9.21 -1.00
C GLY A 58 -37.30 -10.39 -1.20
N SER A 59 -36.93 -10.72 -2.44
CA SER A 59 -36.05 -11.87 -2.73
C SER A 59 -34.57 -11.64 -2.37
N ARG A 60 -34.19 -10.39 -2.08
CA ARG A 60 -32.80 -9.98 -1.82
C ARG A 60 -32.70 -9.16 -0.55
N THR A 61 -31.60 -9.34 0.19
CA THR A 61 -31.22 -8.42 1.27
C THR A 61 -30.99 -7.03 0.70
N THR A 62 -31.89 -6.11 1.02
CA THR A 62 -31.85 -4.74 0.50
C THR A 62 -31.52 -3.75 1.59
N TYR A 63 -30.45 -2.99 1.40
CA TYR A 63 -30.11 -1.84 2.23
C TYR A 63 -30.58 -0.55 1.55
N VAL A 64 -31.13 0.38 2.33
CA VAL A 64 -31.56 1.71 1.86
C VAL A 64 -30.81 2.78 2.64
N LEU A 65 -29.90 3.47 1.95
CA LEU A 65 -29.17 4.61 2.51
C LEU A 65 -29.99 5.88 2.31
N VAL A 66 -30.28 6.58 3.41
CA VAL A 66 -31.15 7.78 3.42
C VAL A 66 -30.36 9.00 3.90
N GLN A 67 -30.22 10.02 3.04
CA GLN A 67 -29.51 11.26 3.36
C GLN A 67 -30.29 12.51 2.91
N PHE A 68 -30.72 13.33 3.87
CA PHE A 68 -31.39 14.62 3.62
C PHE A 68 -30.88 15.70 4.58
N GLY A 69 -31.31 16.95 4.39
CA GLY A 69 -30.95 18.10 5.21
C GLY A 69 -30.62 19.35 4.40
N HIS A 70 -30.02 19.21 3.20
CA HIS A 70 -29.60 20.39 2.43
C HIS A 70 -30.78 21.23 1.96
N ASN A 71 -31.84 20.59 1.46
CA ASN A 71 -33.00 21.29 0.91
C ASN A 71 -34.14 21.47 1.92
N ASP A 72 -34.00 20.83 3.07
CA ASP A 72 -34.88 20.94 4.21
C ASP A 72 -34.67 22.26 4.98
N GLN A 73 -33.46 22.84 4.92
CA GLN A 73 -33.16 24.16 5.48
C GLN A 73 -34.16 25.25 5.02
N PRO A 74 -34.43 26.27 5.87
CA PRO A 74 -35.33 27.38 5.55
C PRO A 74 -34.95 28.15 4.28
N GLY A 75 -35.92 28.90 3.72
CA GLY A 75 -35.70 29.77 2.56
C GLY A 75 -35.82 29.08 1.20
N LYS A 76 -36.41 27.87 1.15
CA LYS A 76 -36.60 27.09 -0.08
C LYS A 76 -38.09 26.75 -0.26
N PRO A 77 -38.87 27.62 -0.92
CA PRO A 77 -40.30 27.39 -1.14
C PRO A 77 -40.57 26.01 -1.74
N GLY A 78 -41.58 25.32 -1.17
CA GLY A 78 -41.97 23.96 -1.56
C GLY A 78 -41.00 22.85 -1.15
N ARG A 79 -39.95 23.14 -0.37
CA ARG A 79 -38.90 22.17 -0.01
C ARG A 79 -38.48 22.24 1.45
N SER A 80 -38.41 23.43 2.06
CA SER A 80 -38.04 23.57 3.46
C SER A 80 -38.98 22.77 4.38
N THR A 81 -38.42 22.22 5.46
CA THR A 81 -39.16 21.57 6.54
C THR A 81 -38.81 22.23 7.87
N ASP A 82 -39.71 22.20 8.85
CA ASP A 82 -39.36 22.59 10.21
C ASP A 82 -38.41 21.56 10.84
N LEU A 83 -37.30 22.05 11.41
CA LEU A 83 -36.26 21.20 11.99
C LEU A 83 -36.74 20.44 13.23
N SER A 84 -37.68 21.00 13.99
CA SER A 84 -38.15 20.41 15.24
C SER A 84 -39.35 19.50 15.07
N THR A 85 -40.25 19.83 14.15
CA THR A 85 -41.56 19.19 14.03
C THR A 85 -41.75 18.37 12.75
N GLU A 86 -41.04 18.66 11.66
CA GLU A 86 -41.25 17.99 10.37
C GLU A 86 -40.09 17.08 9.97
N PHE A 87 -38.85 17.57 10.02
CA PHE A 87 -37.70 16.80 9.54
C PHE A 87 -37.47 15.47 10.28
N PRO A 88 -37.45 15.42 11.63
CA PRO A 88 -37.25 14.16 12.34
C PRO A 88 -38.39 13.18 12.07
N VAL A 89 -39.62 13.69 11.89
CA VAL A 89 -40.80 12.89 11.56
C VAL A 89 -40.66 12.28 10.16
N ASN A 90 -40.24 13.08 9.17
CA ASN A 90 -39.99 12.59 7.81
C ASN A 90 -38.87 11.54 7.78
N MET A 91 -37.75 11.80 8.46
CA MET A 91 -36.63 10.87 8.54
C MET A 91 -37.02 9.54 9.21
N ARG A 92 -37.75 9.59 10.32
CA ARG A 92 -38.28 8.39 10.98
C ARG A 92 -39.22 7.62 10.05
N ARG A 93 -40.09 8.31 9.32
CA ARG A 93 -41.02 7.68 8.39
C ARG A 93 -40.31 6.90 7.27
N TYR A 94 -39.18 7.39 6.75
CA TYR A 94 -38.37 6.60 5.82
C TYR A 94 -37.84 5.31 6.46
N VAL A 95 -37.35 5.38 7.71
CA VAL A 95 -36.87 4.20 8.45
C VAL A 95 -37.98 3.17 8.62
N ASP A 96 -39.15 3.60 9.08
CA ASP A 96 -40.28 2.72 9.36
C ASP A 96 -40.77 2.03 8.07
N GLU A 97 -40.98 2.80 7.00
CA GLU A 97 -41.50 2.26 5.74
C GLU A 97 -40.50 1.35 4.99
N VAL A 98 -39.19 1.53 5.22
CA VAL A 98 -38.15 0.60 4.74
C VAL A 98 -38.22 -0.72 5.51
N ARG A 99 -38.35 -0.66 6.83
CA ARG A 99 -38.47 -1.86 7.69
C ARG A 99 -39.75 -2.64 7.42
N GLU A 100 -40.87 -1.95 7.24
CA GLU A 100 -42.16 -2.55 6.87
C GLU A 100 -42.08 -3.41 5.60
N ARG A 101 -41.10 -3.13 4.73
CA ARG A 101 -40.84 -3.86 3.48
C ARG A 101 -39.70 -4.88 3.59
N GLY A 102 -39.26 -5.19 4.81
CA GLY A 102 -38.21 -6.18 5.05
C GLY A 102 -36.80 -5.73 4.65
N ALA A 103 -36.61 -4.45 4.31
CA ALA A 103 -35.30 -3.88 3.98
C ALA A 103 -34.64 -3.25 5.21
N ILE A 104 -33.34 -3.01 5.10
CA ILE A 104 -32.49 -2.51 6.19
C ILE A 104 -32.20 -1.03 5.94
N PRO A 105 -32.78 -0.10 6.70
CA PRO A 105 -32.45 1.32 6.57
C PRO A 105 -31.06 1.60 7.15
N VAL A 106 -30.39 2.58 6.57
CA VAL A 106 -29.13 3.16 7.08
C VAL A 106 -29.24 4.67 6.90
N LEU A 107 -29.10 5.43 7.98
CA LEU A 107 -29.16 6.89 7.90
C LEU A 107 -27.78 7.49 7.69
N LEU A 108 -27.70 8.57 6.91
CA LEU A 108 -26.51 9.39 6.79
C LEU A 108 -26.87 10.81 7.21
N THR A 109 -26.03 11.38 8.07
CA THR A 109 -26.11 12.82 8.35
C THR A 109 -25.77 13.63 7.08
N PRO A 110 -26.35 14.83 6.88
CA PRO A 110 -26.10 15.61 5.68
C PRO A 110 -24.63 16.03 5.55
N LEU A 111 -24.05 15.84 4.37
CA LEU A 111 -22.71 16.35 4.04
C LEU A 111 -22.58 17.84 4.41
N THR A 112 -21.44 18.29 4.95
CA THR A 112 -21.23 19.73 5.19
C THR A 112 -21.28 20.51 3.87
N ARG A 113 -21.76 21.75 3.93
CA ARG A 113 -21.45 22.74 2.90
C ARG A 113 -19.99 23.15 3.01
N ARG A 114 -19.45 23.67 1.91
CA ARG A 114 -18.10 24.24 1.84
C ARG A 114 -18.12 25.75 2.07
N SER A 115 -19.00 26.23 2.95
CA SER A 115 -19.21 27.66 3.19
C SER A 115 -18.29 28.16 4.29
N PHE A 116 -17.49 29.19 4.02
CA PHE A 116 -16.57 29.78 5.00
C PHE A 116 -17.00 31.21 5.36
N ARG A 117 -16.78 31.58 6.62
CA ARG A 117 -16.90 32.95 7.13
C ARG A 117 -15.67 33.23 7.99
N ASP A 118 -14.97 34.32 7.71
CA ASP A 118 -13.77 34.74 8.45
C ASP A 118 -12.71 33.62 8.57
N GLY A 119 -12.56 32.83 7.50
CA GLY A 119 -11.61 31.70 7.44
C GLY A 119 -12.07 30.43 8.14
N ALA A 120 -13.19 30.44 8.87
CA ALA A 120 -13.75 29.28 9.54
C ALA A 120 -14.91 28.66 8.74
N LEU A 121 -15.03 27.33 8.77
CA LEU A 121 -16.16 26.63 8.17
C LEU A 121 -17.45 26.97 8.94
N VAL A 122 -18.49 27.35 8.22
CA VAL A 122 -19.85 27.51 8.75
C VAL A 122 -20.62 26.23 8.47
N ASN A 123 -20.68 25.34 9.45
CA ASN A 123 -21.44 24.09 9.35
C ASN A 123 -22.92 24.31 9.75
N ASP A 124 -23.66 24.93 8.84
CA ASP A 124 -25.09 25.22 8.98
C ASP A 124 -26.00 23.98 8.94
N LEU A 125 -25.43 22.81 8.65
CA LEU A 125 -26.11 21.52 8.60
C LEU A 125 -25.93 20.69 9.88
N ALA A 126 -25.11 21.12 10.83
CA ALA A 126 -24.96 20.44 12.11
C ALA A 126 -26.31 20.19 12.83
N PRO A 127 -27.25 21.16 12.92
CA PRO A 127 -28.54 20.89 13.56
C PRO A 127 -29.38 19.78 12.88
N TRP A 128 -29.24 19.64 11.56
CA TRP A 128 -29.91 18.60 10.77
C TRP A 128 -29.24 17.23 10.95
N ALA A 129 -27.91 17.22 11.11
CA ALA A 129 -27.17 16.04 11.52
C ALA A 129 -27.60 15.57 12.91
N ASP A 130 -27.74 16.49 13.87
CA ASP A 130 -28.19 16.22 15.23
C ASP A 130 -29.59 15.58 15.23
N ALA A 131 -30.52 16.16 14.48
CA ALA A 131 -31.86 15.58 14.32
C ALA A 131 -31.81 14.16 13.71
N THR A 132 -30.97 13.94 12.70
CA THR A 132 -30.79 12.60 12.09
C THR A 132 -30.21 11.60 13.09
N ARG A 133 -29.25 12.03 13.92
CA ARG A 133 -28.67 11.21 14.99
C ARG A 133 -29.71 10.81 16.02
N GLU A 134 -30.55 11.74 16.46
CA GLU A 134 -31.61 11.43 17.43
C GLU A 134 -32.67 10.48 16.85
N VAL A 135 -33.02 10.61 15.58
CA VAL A 135 -33.87 9.61 14.88
C VAL A 135 -33.18 8.25 14.88
N GLY A 136 -31.88 8.19 14.57
CA GLY A 136 -31.14 6.94 14.55
C GLY A 136 -31.06 6.25 15.91
N LYS A 137 -30.77 7.01 16.97
CA LYS A 137 -30.81 6.52 18.36
C LYS A 137 -32.19 5.99 18.73
N ALA A 138 -33.24 6.76 18.42
CA ALA A 138 -34.60 6.40 18.80
C ALA A 138 -35.16 5.20 18.02
N THR A 139 -34.63 4.92 16.83
CA THR A 139 -35.05 3.79 15.97
C THR A 139 -34.09 2.60 16.03
N GLY A 140 -32.91 2.76 16.64
CA GLY A 140 -31.84 1.76 16.67
C GLY A 140 -31.22 1.45 15.29
N VAL A 141 -31.34 2.37 14.32
CA VAL A 141 -30.77 2.19 12.99
C VAL A 141 -29.33 2.69 12.94
N ALA A 142 -28.49 2.08 12.10
CA ALA A 142 -27.13 2.56 11.88
C ALA A 142 -27.14 3.98 11.31
N VAL A 143 -26.32 4.87 11.87
CA VAL A 143 -26.11 6.24 11.39
C VAL A 143 -24.65 6.43 10.99
N LEU A 144 -24.42 6.93 9.78
CA LEU A 144 -23.11 7.35 9.32
C LEU A 144 -22.93 8.85 9.59
N GLU A 145 -21.91 9.20 10.36
CA GLU A 145 -21.56 10.56 10.78
C GLU A 145 -20.84 11.38 9.69
N ILE A 146 -21.44 11.42 8.50
CA ILE A 146 -20.88 12.12 7.34
C ILE A 146 -20.74 13.63 7.56
N ASN A 147 -21.67 14.29 8.27
CA ASN A 147 -21.60 15.73 8.53
C ASN A 147 -20.33 16.10 9.32
N ALA A 148 -20.10 15.45 10.46
CA ALA A 148 -18.97 15.76 11.33
C ALA A 148 -17.63 15.48 10.63
N GLU A 149 -17.53 14.34 9.93
CA GLU A 149 -16.33 13.93 9.21
C GLU A 149 -16.02 14.84 8.02
N SER A 150 -17.05 15.17 7.23
CA SER A 150 -16.89 16.11 6.12
C SER A 150 -16.62 17.54 6.58
N ALA A 151 -17.22 18.00 7.68
CA ALA A 151 -16.93 19.30 8.29
C ALA A 151 -15.49 19.39 8.78
N ALA A 152 -14.99 18.35 9.44
CA ALA A 152 -13.59 18.27 9.85
C ALA A 152 -12.65 18.28 8.64
N ALA A 153 -12.97 17.51 7.59
CA ALA A 153 -12.19 17.48 6.35
C ALA A 153 -12.16 18.84 5.66
N VAL A 154 -13.32 19.43 5.39
CA VAL A 154 -13.44 20.73 4.71
C VAL A 154 -12.79 21.85 5.53
N SER A 155 -12.95 21.86 6.86
CA SER A 155 -12.27 22.83 7.72
C SER A 155 -10.75 22.77 7.57
N ARG A 156 -10.18 21.56 7.45
CA ARG A 156 -8.73 21.40 7.21
C ARG A 156 -8.31 21.84 5.82
N MET A 157 -9.15 21.63 4.80
CA MET A 157 -8.86 22.07 3.43
C MET A 157 -8.82 23.60 3.32
N GLY A 158 -9.65 24.30 4.08
CA GLY A 158 -9.89 25.72 3.88
C GLY A 158 -10.65 26.00 2.58
N SER A 159 -11.05 27.25 2.36
CA SER A 159 -11.95 27.57 1.22
C SER A 159 -11.35 27.24 -0.14
N THR A 160 -10.09 27.61 -0.38
CA THR A 160 -9.46 27.47 -1.71
C THR A 160 -9.43 26.02 -2.19
N GLU A 161 -8.98 25.11 -1.33
CA GLU A 161 -8.92 23.70 -1.70
C GLU A 161 -10.30 23.06 -1.71
N ALA A 162 -11.17 23.40 -0.76
CA ALA A 162 -12.54 22.88 -0.74
C ALA A 162 -13.30 23.25 -2.02
N ASP A 163 -13.05 24.43 -2.60
CA ASP A 163 -13.69 24.86 -3.85
C ASP A 163 -13.31 23.99 -5.06
N THR A 164 -12.15 23.32 -5.02
CA THR A 164 -11.78 22.34 -6.07
C THR A 164 -12.65 21.08 -6.07
N LEU A 165 -13.42 20.85 -5.00
CA LEU A 165 -14.38 19.74 -4.91
C LEU A 165 -15.73 20.05 -5.56
N ALA A 166 -15.98 21.32 -5.91
CA ALA A 166 -17.25 21.76 -6.47
C ALA A 166 -17.43 21.31 -7.93
N MET A 167 -18.69 21.31 -8.37
CA MET A 167 -19.01 21.11 -9.79
C MET A 167 -18.60 22.35 -10.60
N PRO A 168 -18.02 22.20 -11.81
CA PRO A 168 -17.70 23.33 -12.69
C PRO A 168 -18.94 23.84 -13.47
N PRO A 169 -18.97 25.14 -13.86
CA PRO A 169 -18.07 26.19 -13.40
C PRO A 169 -18.39 26.58 -11.94
N PRO A 170 -17.36 26.86 -11.12
CA PRO A 170 -17.51 27.13 -9.69
C PRO A 170 -17.95 28.57 -9.43
N ASP A 171 -19.08 28.99 -9.98
CA ASP A 171 -19.68 30.27 -9.60
C ASP A 171 -20.47 30.05 -8.29
N PHE A 172 -19.74 30.01 -7.17
CA PHE A 172 -20.26 30.00 -5.80
C PHE A 172 -20.98 28.73 -5.31
N ASP A 173 -20.86 27.59 -6.01
CA ASP A 173 -21.48 26.33 -5.57
C ASP A 173 -20.74 25.65 -4.40
N ARG A 174 -21.19 25.93 -3.17
CA ARG A 174 -20.68 25.30 -1.94
C ARG A 174 -21.36 23.98 -1.57
N THR A 175 -22.21 23.45 -2.45
CA THR A 175 -23.05 22.27 -2.18
C THR A 175 -22.74 21.12 -3.12
N HIS A 176 -22.94 21.30 -4.42
CA HIS A 176 -22.81 20.23 -5.40
C HIS A 176 -21.34 19.87 -5.64
N LEU A 177 -21.09 18.59 -5.92
CA LEU A 177 -19.77 18.01 -6.08
C LEU A 177 -19.43 17.82 -7.55
N GLY A 178 -18.22 18.19 -7.92
CA GLY A 178 -17.59 17.75 -9.18
C GLY A 178 -16.96 16.37 -9.02
N SER A 179 -16.32 15.85 -10.07
CA SER A 179 -15.73 14.50 -10.05
C SER A 179 -14.75 14.29 -8.89
N LYS A 180 -13.93 15.31 -8.56
CA LYS A 180 -12.99 15.28 -7.43
C LYS A 180 -13.73 15.16 -6.09
N GLY A 181 -14.73 16.01 -5.84
CA GLY A 181 -15.55 15.96 -4.62
C GLY A 181 -16.35 14.68 -4.49
N GLY A 182 -16.94 14.20 -5.58
CA GLY A 182 -17.69 12.95 -5.63
C GLY A 182 -16.83 11.75 -5.23
N ALA A 183 -15.62 11.63 -5.79
CA ALA A 183 -14.67 10.58 -5.41
C ALA A 183 -14.22 10.67 -3.96
N TYR A 184 -13.89 11.89 -3.49
CA TYR A 184 -13.45 12.14 -2.13
C TYR A 184 -14.50 11.68 -1.10
N PHE A 185 -15.73 12.19 -1.21
CA PHE A 185 -16.79 11.90 -0.26
C PHE A 185 -17.37 10.49 -0.44
N ALA A 186 -17.36 9.92 -1.65
CA ALA A 186 -17.74 8.51 -1.84
C ALA A 186 -16.79 7.57 -1.10
N ARG A 187 -15.47 7.83 -1.14
CA ARG A 187 -14.50 7.01 -0.38
C ARG A 187 -14.70 7.16 1.11
N LEU A 188 -14.91 8.39 1.59
CA LEU A 188 -15.25 8.65 2.99
C LEU A 188 -16.47 7.81 3.38
N VAL A 189 -17.58 7.94 2.66
CA VAL A 189 -18.83 7.22 2.95
C VAL A 189 -18.66 5.70 2.86
N ALA A 190 -17.97 5.17 1.86
CA ALA A 190 -17.70 3.74 1.73
C ALA A 190 -16.97 3.18 2.97
N ARG A 191 -15.95 3.90 3.47
CA ARG A 191 -15.24 3.49 4.69
C ARG A 191 -16.14 3.52 5.93
N HIS A 192 -16.94 4.57 6.09
CA HIS A 192 -17.88 4.65 7.22
C HIS A 192 -18.96 3.57 7.13
N LEU A 193 -19.44 3.26 5.93
CA LEU A 193 -20.42 2.22 5.69
C LEU A 193 -19.90 0.84 6.09
N GLY A 194 -18.69 0.48 5.66
CA GLY A 194 -18.08 -0.80 6.05
C GLY A 194 -17.82 -0.92 7.56
N ARG A 195 -17.62 0.19 8.27
CA ARG A 195 -17.47 0.20 9.74
C ARG A 195 -18.82 0.10 10.47
N ALA A 196 -19.81 0.86 10.03
CA ALA A 196 -21.11 0.96 10.69
C ALA A 196 -22.02 -0.23 10.36
N VAL A 197 -21.81 -0.89 9.22
CA VAL A 197 -22.60 -2.03 8.74
C VAL A 197 -21.64 -3.15 8.34
N PRO A 198 -21.19 -3.99 9.30
CA PRO A 198 -20.17 -5.01 9.06
C PRO A 198 -20.49 -5.98 7.91
N ASP A 199 -21.77 -6.28 7.69
CA ASP A 199 -22.24 -7.13 6.57
C ASP A 199 -21.92 -6.55 5.19
N LEU A 200 -21.80 -5.22 5.08
CA LEU A 200 -21.44 -4.54 3.83
C LEU A 200 -19.93 -4.39 3.65
N ALA A 201 -19.13 -4.48 4.72
CA ALA A 201 -17.68 -4.38 4.66
C ALA A 201 -17.02 -5.33 3.66
N PRO A 202 -17.35 -6.64 3.63
CA PRO A 202 -16.78 -7.54 2.63
C PRO A 202 -17.20 -7.13 1.22
N LEU A 203 -18.41 -6.59 1.05
CA LEU A 203 -19.01 -6.20 -0.22
C LEU A 203 -18.50 -4.87 -0.79
N LEU A 204 -17.57 -4.21 -0.12
CA LEU A 204 -16.92 -2.98 -0.59
C LEU A 204 -15.52 -3.27 -1.14
N THR A 205 -15.21 -2.70 -2.30
CA THR A 205 -13.95 -2.78 -3.02
C THR A 205 -13.18 -1.47 -2.92
N VAL A 206 -12.34 -1.31 -1.90
CA VAL A 206 -11.50 -0.10 -1.79
C VAL A 206 -10.15 -0.36 -2.43
N ARG A 207 -10.06 -0.04 -3.73
CA ARG A 207 -8.82 -0.07 -4.54
C ARG A 207 -8.55 1.30 -5.13
N PRO A 208 -7.88 2.20 -4.38
CA PRO A 208 -7.66 3.57 -4.83
C PRO A 208 -6.96 3.59 -6.19
N GLN A 209 -7.57 4.26 -7.17
CA GLN A 209 -6.97 4.47 -8.48
C GLN A 209 -6.38 5.88 -8.55
N LEU A 210 -5.14 5.97 -9.03
CA LEU A 210 -4.54 7.24 -9.40
C LEU A 210 -5.18 7.74 -10.71
N ASN A 211 -5.22 9.06 -10.88
CA ASN A 211 -5.40 9.65 -12.21
C ASN A 211 -4.05 9.84 -12.92
N GLU A 212 -4.08 10.20 -14.20
CA GLU A 212 -2.89 10.43 -15.04
C GLU A 212 -1.87 11.39 -14.39
N ALA A 213 -2.33 12.54 -13.89
CA ALA A 213 -1.46 13.55 -13.29
C ALA A 213 -0.82 13.07 -11.98
N GLN A 214 -1.52 12.23 -11.21
CA GLN A 214 -0.97 11.58 -10.03
C GLN A 214 0.04 10.49 -10.43
N ALA A 215 -0.32 9.61 -11.38
CA ALA A 215 0.54 8.53 -11.86
C ALA A 215 1.86 9.05 -12.44
N ALA A 216 1.84 10.16 -13.17
CA ALA A 216 3.05 10.80 -13.71
C ALA A 216 4.08 11.19 -12.62
N ARG A 217 3.63 11.45 -11.38
CA ARG A 217 4.54 11.74 -10.24
C ARG A 217 5.31 10.52 -9.75
N TYR A 218 4.85 9.32 -10.12
CA TYR A 218 5.47 8.04 -9.82
C TYR A 218 6.16 7.43 -11.05
N ALA A 219 6.29 8.19 -12.15
CA ALA A 219 7.14 7.79 -13.25
C ALA A 219 8.59 7.65 -12.76
N TYR A 220 9.31 6.68 -13.31
CA TYR A 220 10.70 6.35 -12.98
C TYR A 220 11.60 7.58 -12.76
N ARG A 221 11.58 8.54 -13.70
CA ARG A 221 12.42 9.74 -13.60
C ARG A 221 12.05 10.62 -12.40
N ALA A 222 10.78 10.69 -12.03
CA ALA A 222 10.34 11.49 -10.88
C ALA A 222 10.75 10.86 -9.54
N VAL A 223 10.80 9.51 -9.47
CA VAL A 223 11.11 8.77 -8.23
C VAL A 223 12.60 8.64 -8.00
N LEU A 224 13.37 8.24 -9.03
CA LEU A 224 14.80 7.91 -8.89
C LEU A 224 15.73 8.99 -9.45
N ALA A 225 15.44 9.47 -10.66
CA ALA A 225 16.31 10.40 -11.41
C ALA A 225 15.92 11.88 -11.22
N GLY A 226 15.06 12.18 -10.25
CA GLY A 226 14.42 13.47 -10.08
C GLY A 226 15.20 14.45 -9.22
N ASP A 227 16.35 14.04 -8.67
CA ASP A 227 17.25 14.94 -7.96
C ASP A 227 18.30 15.50 -8.93
N PRO A 228 18.11 16.72 -9.47
CA PRO A 228 19.04 17.31 -10.42
C PRO A 228 20.43 17.57 -9.82
N ARG A 229 20.60 17.48 -8.49
CA ARG A 229 21.87 17.73 -7.81
C ARG A 229 22.88 16.61 -8.00
N ASP A 230 22.44 15.39 -8.36
CA ASP A 230 23.34 14.25 -8.48
C ASP A 230 23.25 13.47 -9.79
N GLY A 231 22.28 13.80 -10.66
CA GLY A 231 22.20 13.32 -12.05
C GLY A 231 22.11 11.81 -12.21
N TRP A 232 21.76 11.07 -11.16
CA TRP A 232 21.74 9.61 -11.22
C TRP A 232 20.52 9.09 -12.00
N ASP A 233 20.77 8.41 -13.11
CA ASP A 233 19.74 7.78 -13.94
C ASP A 233 20.13 6.32 -14.21
N PRO A 234 19.66 5.35 -13.40
CA PRO A 234 20.07 3.96 -13.51
C PRO A 234 19.77 3.27 -14.86
N LEU A 235 18.76 3.71 -15.62
CA LEU A 235 18.48 3.18 -16.96
C LEU A 235 19.52 3.58 -18.01
N THR A 236 20.22 4.69 -17.79
CA THR A 236 21.32 5.15 -18.65
C THR A 236 22.70 4.73 -18.15
N ASP A 237 22.77 4.13 -16.95
CA ASP A 237 24.00 3.61 -16.37
C ASP A 237 24.62 2.55 -17.31
N PRO A 238 25.96 2.56 -17.53
CA PRO A 238 26.65 1.52 -18.29
C PRO A 238 26.33 0.08 -17.83
N PHE A 239 26.01 -0.10 -16.55
CA PHE A 239 25.54 -1.35 -15.98
C PHE A 239 24.23 -1.84 -16.61
N ALA A 240 23.23 -0.95 -16.72
CA ALA A 240 21.93 -1.27 -17.29
C ALA A 240 21.98 -1.43 -18.82
N THR A 241 22.77 -0.60 -19.51
CA THR A 241 22.90 -0.63 -20.97
C THR A 241 23.79 -1.77 -21.49
N ARG A 242 24.47 -2.51 -20.59
CA ARG A 242 25.38 -3.63 -20.93
C ARG A 242 26.52 -3.23 -21.87
N THR A 243 26.85 -1.94 -21.94
CA THR A 243 27.81 -1.37 -22.88
C THR A 243 29.27 -1.54 -22.47
N VAL A 244 29.53 -1.95 -21.21
CA VAL A 244 30.89 -2.11 -20.68
C VAL A 244 31.15 -3.59 -20.37
N PRO A 245 32.03 -4.27 -21.13
CA PRO A 245 32.49 -5.60 -20.80
C PRO A 245 33.68 -5.46 -19.86
N LEU A 246 33.53 -5.56 -18.54
CA LEU A 246 34.71 -5.53 -17.67
C LEU A 246 34.52 -6.39 -16.42
N VAL A 247 35.33 -7.43 -16.36
CA VAL A 247 35.55 -8.26 -15.19
C VAL A 247 36.89 -7.81 -14.61
N ASP A 248 36.87 -7.14 -13.47
CA ASP A 248 38.07 -6.73 -12.73
C ASP A 248 38.61 -7.90 -11.89
N ALA A 249 37.71 -8.78 -11.44
CA ALA A 249 38.03 -10.03 -10.75
C ALA A 249 37.01 -11.13 -11.03
N THR A 250 37.42 -12.38 -10.86
CA THR A 250 36.60 -13.57 -11.02
C THR A 250 36.52 -14.35 -9.72
N VAL A 251 35.33 -14.82 -9.38
CA VAL A 251 35.10 -15.81 -8.33
C VAL A 251 34.86 -17.15 -9.00
N ASP A 252 35.74 -18.11 -8.74
CA ASP A 252 35.68 -19.48 -9.24
C ASP A 252 36.17 -20.44 -8.16
N ARG A 253 35.27 -21.30 -7.67
CA ARG A 253 35.58 -22.25 -6.60
C ARG A 253 36.58 -23.32 -7.02
N ALA A 254 36.71 -23.57 -8.33
CA ALA A 254 37.61 -24.57 -8.88
C ALA A 254 39.00 -23.98 -9.21
N ALA A 255 39.11 -22.66 -9.31
CA ALA A 255 40.37 -22.00 -9.64
C ALA A 255 41.25 -21.82 -8.39
N LYS A 256 42.57 -21.80 -8.61
CA LYS A 256 43.50 -21.39 -7.57
C LYS A 256 43.38 -19.89 -7.35
N ALA A 257 42.87 -19.49 -6.17
CA ALA A 257 42.76 -18.08 -5.81
C ALA A 257 44.15 -17.41 -5.74
N ASP A 258 44.22 -16.18 -6.23
CA ASP A 258 45.42 -15.32 -6.18
C ASP A 258 45.26 -14.14 -5.21
N GLY A 259 44.04 -13.93 -4.67
CA GLY A 259 43.72 -12.88 -3.71
C GLY A 259 43.65 -11.47 -4.30
N GLN A 260 43.76 -11.31 -5.63
CA GLN A 260 43.73 -10.02 -6.31
C GLN A 260 42.71 -9.98 -7.45
N ARG A 261 42.75 -10.96 -8.35
CA ARG A 261 41.88 -11.07 -9.53
C ARG A 261 41.08 -12.37 -9.54
N THR A 262 41.50 -13.38 -8.79
CA THR A 262 40.84 -14.69 -8.72
C THR A 262 40.59 -15.06 -7.26
N PHE A 263 39.34 -15.37 -6.95
CA PHE A 263 38.86 -15.64 -5.60
C PHE A 263 38.08 -16.95 -5.55
N ALA A 264 38.19 -17.69 -4.45
CA ALA A 264 37.43 -18.92 -4.25
C ALA A 264 36.00 -18.67 -3.73
N THR A 265 35.77 -17.53 -3.10
CA THR A 265 34.48 -17.16 -2.48
C THR A 265 34.08 -15.75 -2.90
N VAL A 266 32.78 -15.44 -2.89
CA VAL A 266 32.28 -14.10 -3.20
C VAL A 266 32.67 -13.12 -2.11
N GLN A 267 32.61 -13.52 -0.82
CA GLN A 267 33.01 -12.63 0.27
C GLN A 267 34.48 -12.22 0.18
N SER A 268 35.41 -13.12 -0.19
CA SER A 268 36.84 -12.76 -0.29
C SER A 268 37.12 -11.77 -1.43
N ALA A 269 36.35 -11.82 -2.52
CA ALA A 269 36.41 -10.81 -3.58
C ALA A 269 35.86 -9.46 -3.11
N ILE A 270 34.80 -9.45 -2.30
CA ILE A 270 34.24 -8.25 -1.68
C ILE A 270 35.20 -7.65 -0.65
N ASP A 271 35.87 -8.48 0.15
CA ASP A 271 36.89 -8.05 1.10
C ASP A 271 37.99 -7.27 0.38
N ALA A 272 38.53 -7.82 -0.72
CA ALA A 272 39.50 -7.14 -1.56
C ALA A 272 38.93 -5.84 -2.16
N ALA A 273 37.71 -5.87 -2.70
CA ALA A 273 37.06 -4.70 -3.29
C ALA A 273 36.83 -3.56 -2.29
N SER A 274 36.47 -3.87 -1.05
CA SER A 274 36.12 -2.90 -0.01
C SER A 274 37.29 -2.00 0.44
N THR A 275 38.53 -2.41 0.13
CA THR A 275 39.76 -1.67 0.44
C THR A 275 40.25 -0.77 -0.70
N ARG A 276 39.57 -0.82 -1.86
CA ARG A 276 39.97 -0.08 -3.06
C ARG A 276 39.18 1.21 -3.21
N THR A 277 39.72 2.12 -4.02
CA THR A 277 38.98 3.27 -4.55
C THR A 277 38.34 2.91 -5.89
N GLY A 278 37.13 3.42 -6.14
CA GLY A 278 36.41 3.22 -7.39
C GLY A 278 35.59 1.92 -7.46
N ARG A 279 35.07 1.61 -8.66
CA ARG A 279 34.21 0.46 -8.90
C ARG A 279 35.01 -0.80 -9.25
N MET A 280 34.79 -1.88 -8.51
CA MET A 280 35.30 -3.22 -8.84
C MET A 280 34.16 -4.12 -9.33
N ARG A 281 34.35 -4.72 -10.51
CA ARG A 281 33.39 -5.61 -11.18
C ARG A 281 33.84 -7.06 -11.04
N ILE A 282 33.02 -7.86 -10.41
CA ILE A 282 33.34 -9.23 -10.03
C ILE A 282 32.44 -10.17 -10.82
N LEU A 283 33.04 -11.00 -11.69
CA LEU A 283 32.37 -12.11 -12.34
C LEU A 283 32.30 -13.29 -11.37
N VAL A 284 31.11 -13.79 -11.09
CA VAL A 284 30.90 -14.99 -10.27
C VAL A 284 30.54 -16.14 -11.21
N LYS A 285 31.42 -17.15 -11.31
CA LYS A 285 31.18 -18.30 -12.20
C LYS A 285 29.89 -19.06 -11.83
N PRO A 286 29.33 -19.87 -12.75
CA PRO A 286 28.20 -20.75 -12.44
C PRO A 286 28.50 -21.66 -11.25
N GLY A 287 27.54 -21.80 -10.34
CA GLY A 287 27.68 -22.60 -9.14
C GLY A 287 26.78 -22.12 -7.99
N VAL A 288 26.70 -22.95 -6.96
CA VAL A 288 26.06 -22.61 -5.67
C VAL A 288 27.15 -22.27 -4.67
N TYR A 289 27.10 -21.06 -4.14
CA TYR A 289 28.02 -20.49 -3.16
C TYR A 289 27.30 -20.45 -1.81
N GLU A 290 27.63 -21.40 -0.93
CA GLU A 290 27.06 -21.51 0.42
C GLU A 290 27.80 -20.56 1.38
N GLU A 291 27.47 -19.27 1.31
CA GLU A 291 28.14 -18.20 2.05
C GLU A 291 27.22 -17.00 2.31
N LEU A 292 27.63 -16.16 3.25
CA LEU A 292 27.06 -14.83 3.46
C LEU A 292 27.90 -13.79 2.72
N ILE A 293 27.27 -12.70 2.25
CA ILE A 293 27.99 -11.57 1.66
C ILE A 293 27.68 -10.23 2.34
N TYR A 294 28.71 -9.54 2.85
CA TYR A 294 28.64 -8.26 3.53
C TYR A 294 29.42 -7.19 2.78
N VAL A 295 28.70 -6.15 2.31
CA VAL A 295 29.27 -5.00 1.61
C VAL A 295 29.21 -3.79 2.53
N PRO A 296 30.35 -3.30 3.05
CA PRO A 296 30.40 -2.19 4.00
C PRO A 296 30.23 -0.84 3.28
N ASP A 297 29.95 0.21 4.05
CA ASP A 297 29.98 1.60 3.56
C ASP A 297 31.41 2.16 3.69
N THR A 298 32.28 1.84 2.74
CA THR A 298 33.68 2.35 2.68
C THR A 298 33.91 3.34 1.54
N GLY A 299 32.86 3.69 0.79
CA GLY A 299 32.97 4.46 -0.46
C GLY A 299 33.41 3.63 -1.68
N ALA A 300 33.80 2.37 -1.50
CA ALA A 300 34.04 1.44 -2.60
C ALA A 300 32.72 1.07 -3.30
N SER A 301 32.73 1.05 -4.63
CA SER A 301 31.59 0.59 -5.43
C SER A 301 31.82 -0.83 -5.92
N ILE A 302 30.83 -1.71 -5.76
CA ILE A 302 30.97 -3.12 -6.14
C ILE A 302 29.88 -3.48 -7.16
N THR A 303 30.28 -4.22 -8.20
CA THR A 303 29.36 -4.83 -9.16
C THR A 303 29.56 -6.34 -9.15
N LEU A 304 28.52 -7.12 -8.88
CA LEU A 304 28.52 -8.57 -9.05
C LEU A 304 27.82 -8.95 -10.36
N VAL A 305 28.42 -9.84 -11.15
CA VAL A 305 27.81 -10.37 -12.37
C VAL A 305 27.90 -11.89 -12.35
N GLY A 306 26.76 -12.59 -12.37
CA GLY A 306 26.78 -14.04 -12.54
C GLY A 306 27.17 -14.41 -13.98
N GLY A 307 28.05 -15.40 -14.10
CA GLY A 307 28.62 -15.87 -15.37
C GLY A 307 27.81 -16.96 -16.06
N GLY A 308 26.65 -17.34 -15.51
CA GLY A 308 25.75 -18.32 -16.11
C GLY A 308 24.93 -17.76 -17.28
N SER A 309 24.26 -18.65 -17.99
CA SER A 309 23.36 -18.29 -19.10
C SER A 309 22.09 -17.56 -18.63
N ASN A 310 21.74 -17.74 -17.36
CA ASN A 310 20.62 -17.12 -16.67
C ASN A 310 20.91 -16.98 -15.17
N ALA A 311 20.12 -16.14 -14.49
CA ALA A 311 20.30 -15.82 -13.09
C ALA A 311 20.19 -17.01 -12.12
N GLY A 312 19.66 -18.16 -12.56
CA GLY A 312 19.55 -19.37 -11.76
C GLY A 312 20.84 -20.20 -11.66
N GLU A 313 21.82 -19.99 -12.55
CA GLU A 313 23.04 -20.80 -12.62
C GLU A 313 24.13 -20.34 -11.65
N THR A 314 24.10 -19.08 -11.20
CA THR A 314 24.99 -18.54 -10.17
C THR A 314 24.15 -18.16 -8.96
N ARG A 315 24.33 -18.85 -7.83
CA ARG A 315 23.47 -18.71 -6.64
C ARG A 315 24.31 -18.51 -5.39
N ILE A 316 24.06 -17.44 -4.65
CA ILE A 316 24.61 -17.18 -3.32
C ILE A 316 23.51 -17.55 -2.31
N ARG A 317 23.80 -18.52 -1.45
CA ARG A 317 22.80 -19.20 -0.63
C ARG A 317 23.30 -19.37 0.80
N ALA A 318 22.39 -19.24 1.76
CA ALA A 318 22.62 -19.73 3.13
C ALA A 318 21.30 -20.12 3.81
N ASN A 319 21.39 -20.66 5.03
CA ASN A 319 20.24 -21.11 5.82
C ASN A 319 20.31 -20.51 7.23
N LEU A 320 19.61 -19.39 7.42
CA LEU A 320 19.58 -18.68 8.69
C LEU A 320 18.25 -17.97 8.89
N PHE A 321 17.85 -17.79 10.14
CA PHE A 321 16.54 -17.30 10.55
C PHE A 321 16.65 -16.44 11.80
N SER A 322 15.68 -15.56 12.01
CA SER A 322 15.72 -14.54 13.05
C SER A 322 16.01 -15.05 14.46
N ARG A 323 15.53 -16.25 14.83
CA ARG A 323 15.74 -16.84 16.16
C ARG A 323 17.02 -17.69 16.29
N MET A 324 17.85 -17.76 15.25
CA MET A 324 19.18 -18.38 15.37
C MET A 324 20.01 -17.61 16.41
N THR A 325 20.69 -18.32 17.31
CA THR A 325 21.56 -17.67 18.30
C THR A 325 22.82 -17.11 17.64
N GLY A 326 23.39 -16.06 18.22
CA GLY A 326 24.66 -15.49 17.75
C GLY A 326 25.81 -16.51 17.74
N GLU A 327 25.82 -17.44 18.71
CA GLU A 327 26.77 -18.56 18.77
C GLU A 327 26.62 -19.52 17.58
N ARG A 328 25.40 -19.97 17.29
CA ARG A 328 25.14 -20.87 16.15
C ARG A 328 25.46 -20.19 14.82
N TYR A 329 25.15 -18.91 14.70
CA TYR A 329 25.51 -18.09 13.55
C TYR A 329 27.04 -17.99 13.38
N ALA A 330 27.79 -17.72 14.46
CA ALA A 330 29.24 -17.63 14.44
C ALA A 330 29.89 -18.97 14.06
N ALA A 331 29.39 -20.08 14.60
CA ALA A 331 29.87 -21.42 14.27
C ALA A 331 29.64 -21.77 12.80
N ALA A 332 28.50 -21.37 12.22
CA ALA A 332 28.15 -21.68 10.84
C ALA A 332 28.88 -20.79 9.82
N TYR A 333 29.06 -19.49 10.10
CA TYR A 333 29.48 -18.51 9.09
C TYR A 333 30.75 -17.71 9.45
N GLY A 334 31.23 -17.79 10.70
CA GLY A 334 32.32 -16.94 11.19
C GLY A 334 33.68 -17.16 10.53
N ALA A 335 33.94 -18.36 10.03
CA ALA A 335 35.21 -18.68 9.35
C ALA A 335 35.46 -17.81 8.11
N ALA A 336 34.40 -17.46 7.38
CA ALA A 336 34.49 -16.60 6.19
C ALA A 336 34.91 -15.16 6.52
N PHE A 337 34.70 -14.72 7.77
CA PHE A 337 34.94 -13.35 8.21
C PHE A 337 36.19 -13.17 9.09
N ALA A 338 36.91 -14.26 9.38
CA ALA A 338 38.05 -14.23 10.31
C ALA A 338 39.17 -13.27 9.88
N ASN A 339 39.34 -13.08 8.57
CA ASN A 339 40.36 -12.23 7.97
C ASN A 339 39.77 -11.04 7.19
N SER A 340 38.47 -10.76 7.35
CA SER A 340 37.85 -9.66 6.61
C SER A 340 38.32 -8.30 7.11
N PRO A 341 38.32 -7.26 6.24
CA PRO A 341 38.65 -5.89 6.63
C PRO A 341 37.81 -5.40 7.83
N PRO A 342 38.33 -4.45 8.65
CA PRO A 342 37.71 -4.05 9.90
C PRO A 342 36.22 -3.67 9.79
N ALA A 343 35.81 -2.99 8.72
CA ALA A 343 34.42 -2.59 8.51
C ALA A 343 33.48 -3.80 8.32
N ILE A 344 33.93 -4.84 7.63
CA ILE A 344 33.18 -6.08 7.39
C ILE A 344 33.19 -6.95 8.66
N ALA A 345 34.35 -7.08 9.30
CA ALA A 345 34.47 -7.78 10.58
C ALA A 345 33.54 -7.19 11.64
N ALA A 346 33.39 -5.86 11.69
CA ALA A 346 32.45 -5.17 12.58
C ALA A 346 30.98 -5.47 12.25
N MET A 347 30.61 -5.55 10.96
CA MET A 347 29.26 -5.98 10.55
C MET A 347 28.95 -7.40 11.08
N HIS A 348 29.87 -8.35 10.86
CA HIS A 348 29.71 -9.72 11.34
C HIS A 348 29.65 -9.79 12.89
N ALA A 349 30.50 -9.04 13.58
CA ALA A 349 30.49 -8.96 15.05
C ALA A 349 29.15 -8.45 15.60
N SER A 350 28.56 -7.45 14.96
CA SER A 350 27.26 -6.88 15.39
C SER A 350 26.09 -7.88 15.34
N VAL A 351 26.23 -9.00 14.62
CA VAL A 351 25.24 -10.08 14.54
C VAL A 351 25.59 -11.20 15.52
N LYS A 352 26.86 -11.63 15.53
CA LYS A 352 27.34 -12.75 16.36
C LYS A 352 27.16 -12.51 17.87
N GLU A 353 27.16 -11.25 18.30
CA GLU A 353 27.08 -10.85 19.71
C GLU A 353 25.63 -10.81 20.25
N ARG A 354 24.62 -11.11 19.42
CA ARG A 354 23.22 -11.09 19.82
C ARG A 354 22.78 -12.43 20.41
N ALA A 355 21.88 -12.39 21.39
CA ALA A 355 21.21 -13.59 21.91
C ALA A 355 20.45 -14.34 20.80
N GLU A 356 19.67 -13.61 20.00
CA GLU A 356 19.09 -14.05 18.73
C GLU A 356 19.47 -13.03 17.64
N ILE A 357 19.82 -13.50 16.44
CA ILE A 357 20.34 -12.63 15.38
C ILE A 357 19.29 -11.63 14.86
N GLY A 358 18.00 -11.92 15.04
CA GLY A 358 16.86 -11.13 14.59
C GLY A 358 16.70 -11.11 13.07
N THR A 359 15.60 -10.53 12.57
CA THR A 359 15.32 -10.44 11.12
C THR A 359 16.50 -9.88 10.33
N ALA A 360 17.06 -8.74 10.75
CA ALA A 360 18.20 -8.13 10.07
C ALA A 360 19.47 -9.00 10.11
N GLY A 361 19.68 -9.78 11.17
CA GLY A 361 20.83 -10.70 11.25
C GLY A 361 20.67 -11.95 10.38
N SER A 362 19.46 -12.24 9.90
CA SER A 362 19.17 -13.40 9.04
C SER A 362 19.49 -13.18 7.55
N SER A 363 20.10 -12.04 7.19
CA SER A 363 20.39 -11.66 5.81
C SER A 363 21.50 -12.49 5.19
N VAL A 364 21.24 -13.16 4.06
CA VAL A 364 22.29 -13.83 3.25
C VAL A 364 23.22 -12.80 2.63
N ALA A 365 22.66 -11.70 2.11
CA ALA A 365 23.39 -10.55 1.62
C ALA A 365 23.03 -9.29 2.41
N TRP A 366 24.02 -8.59 2.96
CA TRP A 366 23.83 -7.32 3.68
C TRP A 366 24.65 -6.20 3.03
N ILE A 367 23.95 -5.27 2.39
CA ILE A 367 24.52 -4.21 1.56
C ILE A 367 24.38 -2.85 2.23
N ARG A 368 25.51 -2.24 2.60
CA ARG A 368 25.62 -0.87 3.13
C ARG A 368 26.37 0.08 2.18
N GLY A 369 27.19 -0.45 1.28
CA GLY A 369 27.94 0.34 0.29
C GLY A 369 27.04 0.93 -0.80
N ALA A 370 27.03 2.25 -0.92
CA ALA A 370 26.30 2.97 -1.97
C ALA A 370 26.80 2.59 -3.39
N GLY A 371 25.90 2.62 -4.37
CA GLY A 371 26.23 2.27 -5.75
C GLY A 371 26.46 0.78 -5.99
N PHE A 372 26.10 -0.11 -5.04
CA PHE A 372 26.15 -1.55 -5.26
C PHE A 372 25.32 -1.95 -6.49
N GLN A 373 25.86 -2.87 -7.29
CA GLN A 373 25.22 -3.40 -8.48
C GLN A 373 25.28 -4.92 -8.48
N ALA A 374 24.20 -5.60 -8.87
CA ALA A 374 24.21 -7.04 -9.09
C ALA A 374 23.38 -7.45 -10.31
N ARG A 375 23.91 -8.35 -11.14
CA ARG A 375 23.24 -8.84 -12.36
C ARG A 375 23.38 -10.34 -12.58
N ASN A 376 22.34 -10.94 -13.13
CA ASN A 376 22.35 -12.32 -13.64
C ASN A 376 22.76 -13.35 -12.58
N LEU A 377 22.21 -13.24 -11.36
CA LEU A 377 22.49 -14.18 -10.27
C LEU A 377 21.32 -14.27 -9.28
N THR A 378 21.40 -15.25 -8.38
CA THR A 378 20.40 -15.51 -7.34
C THR A 378 20.97 -15.23 -5.94
N PHE A 379 20.20 -14.55 -5.10
CA PHE A 379 20.35 -14.54 -3.65
C PHE A 379 19.24 -15.39 -3.02
N GLU A 380 19.59 -16.39 -2.21
CA GLU A 380 18.64 -17.33 -1.64
C GLU A 380 18.83 -17.53 -0.14
N ASN A 381 17.83 -17.20 0.67
CA ASN A 381 17.73 -17.74 2.02
C ASN A 381 16.84 -18.97 2.00
N ALA A 382 17.44 -20.14 2.16
CA ALA A 382 16.75 -21.41 1.97
C ALA A 382 16.24 -22.05 3.26
N TYR A 383 16.33 -21.36 4.40
CA TYR A 383 15.96 -21.90 5.72
C TYR A 383 14.58 -22.58 5.74
N ASN A 384 13.60 -22.02 5.03
CA ASN A 384 12.21 -22.48 5.06
C ASN A 384 11.87 -23.60 4.05
N ARG A 385 12.86 -24.15 3.33
CA ARG A 385 12.63 -25.22 2.33
C ARG A 385 12.61 -26.60 3.00
N GLY A 386 11.42 -27.11 3.34
CA GLY A 386 11.22 -28.52 3.72
C GLY A 386 10.64 -28.81 5.12
N VAL A 387 10.19 -27.79 5.86
CA VAL A 387 9.81 -27.92 7.30
C VAL A 387 8.31 -27.87 7.60
N GLY A 388 7.42 -27.96 6.59
CA GLY A 388 5.96 -27.96 6.83
C GLY A 388 5.43 -26.69 7.51
N ASP A 389 4.30 -26.84 8.23
CA ASP A 389 3.53 -25.78 8.94
C ASP A 389 4.08 -25.48 10.36
N GLU A 390 5.25 -26.01 10.73
CA GLU A 390 5.91 -25.75 12.03
C GLU A 390 6.50 -24.32 12.14
N ARG A 391 5.99 -23.39 11.32
CA ARG A 391 6.51 -22.03 11.13
C ARG A 391 6.07 -21.12 12.27
N GLY A 392 6.83 -21.14 13.35
CA GLY A 392 6.88 -20.01 14.27
C GLY A 392 7.33 -18.71 13.57
N GLN A 393 7.49 -17.62 14.32
CA GLN A 393 8.03 -16.34 13.83
C GLN A 393 9.52 -16.48 13.48
N ASN A 394 9.84 -17.02 12.31
CA ASN A 394 11.19 -17.31 11.82
C ASN A 394 11.44 -16.61 10.47
N GLN A 395 11.58 -15.28 10.52
CA GLN A 395 11.94 -14.44 9.38
C GLN A 395 13.31 -14.85 8.81
N ALA A 396 13.45 -14.85 7.49
CA ALA A 396 14.66 -15.34 6.82
C ALA A 396 14.96 -14.49 5.57
N VAL A 397 15.86 -13.52 5.74
CA VAL A 397 16.15 -12.50 4.72
C VAL A 397 17.16 -13.02 3.69
N ALA A 398 16.84 -12.93 2.39
CA ALA A 398 17.78 -13.24 1.31
C ALA A 398 18.68 -12.04 0.99
N MET A 399 18.10 -10.84 0.94
CA MET A 399 18.82 -9.61 0.65
C MET A 399 18.35 -8.48 1.56
N GLN A 400 19.31 -7.79 2.17
CA GLN A 400 19.10 -6.56 2.92
C GLN A 400 19.92 -5.43 2.31
N VAL A 401 19.23 -4.35 1.92
CA VAL A 401 19.85 -3.06 1.59
C VAL A 401 19.62 -2.13 2.78
N ASP A 402 20.70 -1.68 3.42
CA ASP A 402 20.68 -0.92 4.66
C ASP A 402 21.35 0.44 4.50
N GLY A 403 20.55 1.44 4.10
CA GLY A 403 20.99 2.82 3.92
C GLY A 403 21.88 3.06 2.70
N ALA A 404 22.18 2.03 1.90
CA ALA A 404 22.96 2.15 0.67
C ALA A 404 22.13 2.81 -0.43
N ASP A 405 22.51 4.02 -0.83
CA ASP A 405 21.85 4.75 -1.91
C ASP A 405 22.36 4.31 -3.30
N LYS A 406 21.55 4.54 -4.34
CA LYS A 406 21.88 4.25 -5.75
C LYS A 406 22.19 2.78 -6.06
N VAL A 407 21.53 1.86 -5.34
CA VAL A 407 21.69 0.41 -5.55
C VAL A 407 20.90 -0.03 -6.78
N GLN A 408 21.49 -0.89 -7.61
CA GLN A 408 20.87 -1.39 -8.84
C GLN A 408 20.92 -2.93 -8.91
N PHE A 409 19.78 -3.54 -9.24
CA PHE A 409 19.67 -4.96 -9.53
C PHE A 409 19.07 -5.15 -10.93
N ASP A 410 19.70 -5.95 -11.78
CA ASP A 410 19.23 -6.25 -13.14
C ASP A 410 19.23 -7.76 -13.35
N ASP A 411 18.11 -8.39 -13.69
CA ASP A 411 18.07 -9.86 -13.88
C ASP A 411 18.59 -10.62 -12.64
N VAL A 412 18.07 -10.28 -11.47
CA VAL A 412 18.41 -10.91 -10.19
C VAL A 412 17.22 -11.66 -9.63
N ARG A 413 17.48 -12.80 -8.97
CA ARG A 413 16.45 -13.57 -8.27
C ARG A 413 16.67 -13.49 -6.77
N PHE A 414 15.67 -13.02 -6.04
CA PHE A 414 15.64 -13.02 -4.58
C PHE A 414 14.69 -14.11 -4.12
N LEU A 415 15.23 -15.14 -3.50
CA LEU A 415 14.48 -16.34 -3.15
C LEU A 415 14.42 -16.51 -1.64
N GLY A 416 13.21 -16.64 -1.13
CA GLY A 416 12.94 -16.87 0.28
C GLY A 416 11.47 -17.23 0.50
N PHE A 417 11.02 -17.01 1.73
CA PHE A 417 9.62 -17.23 2.13
C PHE A 417 9.14 -15.98 2.88
N GLN A 418 9.25 -15.98 4.21
CA GLN A 418 8.94 -14.81 5.01
C GLN A 418 10.13 -13.86 5.04
N ASP A 419 9.89 -12.57 4.76
CA ASP A 419 10.85 -11.47 4.81
C ASP A 419 12.02 -11.60 3.79
N THR A 420 11.76 -12.06 2.56
CA THR A 420 12.82 -12.30 1.55
C THR A 420 13.71 -11.08 1.25
N LEU A 421 13.12 -9.90 1.04
CA LEU A 421 13.82 -8.70 0.58
C LEU A 421 13.58 -7.50 1.51
N TYR A 422 14.62 -7.11 2.25
CA TYR A 422 14.57 -6.02 3.23
C TYR A 422 15.21 -4.74 2.68
N LEU A 423 14.42 -3.72 2.39
CA LEU A 423 14.87 -2.45 1.82
C LEU A 423 14.69 -1.34 2.86
N LYS A 424 15.76 -0.95 3.56
CA LYS A 424 15.66 -0.03 4.70
C LYS A 424 16.52 1.22 4.62
N SER A 425 15.98 2.28 5.19
CA SER A 425 16.69 3.52 5.52
C SER A 425 17.65 3.29 6.69
N SER A 426 18.66 4.16 6.78
CA SER A 426 19.67 4.11 7.85
C SER A 426 20.25 5.49 8.12
N GLY A 427 20.42 5.86 9.39
CA GLY A 427 21.02 7.15 9.76
C GLY A 427 20.30 8.38 9.19
N GLY A 428 18.98 8.33 9.04
CA GLY A 428 18.18 9.41 8.45
C GLY A 428 18.26 9.53 6.91
N LYS A 429 19.01 8.65 6.24
CA LYS A 429 19.09 8.58 4.78
C LYS A 429 18.06 7.60 4.25
N ILE A 430 17.25 8.05 3.29
CA ILE A 430 16.29 7.23 2.55
C ILE A 430 16.97 6.81 1.25
N PRO A 431 17.42 5.55 1.11
CA PRO A 431 18.12 5.13 -0.09
C PRO A 431 17.15 5.00 -1.27
N ARG A 432 17.68 5.24 -2.47
CA ARG A 432 17.04 4.94 -3.76
C ARG A 432 17.59 3.62 -4.30
N ILE A 433 16.67 2.72 -4.64
CA ILE A 433 16.98 1.36 -5.07
C ILE A 433 16.23 1.07 -6.36
N PHE A 434 16.95 0.61 -7.38
CA PHE A 434 16.36 0.24 -8.67
C PHE A 434 16.45 -1.28 -8.89
N ILE A 435 15.31 -1.92 -9.12
CA ILE A 435 15.19 -3.36 -9.34
C ILE A 435 14.53 -3.56 -10.70
N HIS A 436 15.28 -4.12 -11.64
CA HIS A 436 14.89 -4.20 -13.04
C HIS A 436 14.96 -5.64 -13.54
N ARG A 437 13.94 -6.09 -14.29
CA ARG A 437 13.89 -7.44 -14.88
C ARG A 437 14.19 -8.56 -13.88
N SER A 438 13.80 -8.38 -12.63
CA SER A 438 14.19 -9.24 -11.53
C SER A 438 13.01 -10.03 -10.99
N GLN A 439 13.28 -11.01 -10.14
CA GLN A 439 12.25 -11.85 -9.52
C GLN A 439 12.38 -11.80 -8.00
N VAL A 440 11.27 -11.59 -7.28
CA VAL A 440 11.23 -11.76 -5.83
C VAL A 440 10.22 -12.85 -5.49
N HIS A 441 10.66 -13.88 -4.77
CA HIS A 441 9.82 -14.99 -4.35
C HIS A 441 9.64 -14.97 -2.83
N GLY A 442 8.41 -15.20 -2.35
CA GLY A 442 8.15 -15.36 -0.93
C GLY A 442 6.69 -15.70 -0.60
N ASP A 443 6.37 -15.81 0.69
CA ASP A 443 5.03 -16.15 1.17
C ASP A 443 4.43 -15.07 2.09
N MET A 444 5.22 -14.39 2.91
CA MET A 444 4.75 -13.38 3.88
C MET A 444 5.69 -12.19 3.92
N ASP A 445 5.13 -10.99 3.79
CA ASP A 445 5.84 -9.72 3.95
C ASP A 445 7.17 -9.68 3.16
N PHE A 446 7.22 -10.36 2.02
CA PHE A 446 8.49 -10.76 1.43
C PHE A 446 9.23 -9.64 0.71
N ILE A 447 8.61 -8.47 0.57
CA ILE A 447 9.25 -7.19 0.24
C ILE A 447 8.85 -6.17 1.31
N PHE A 448 9.79 -5.72 2.13
CA PHE A 448 9.48 -4.91 3.31
C PHE A 448 10.53 -3.85 3.63
N GLY A 449 10.15 -2.86 4.44
CA GLY A 449 11.00 -1.76 4.88
C GLY A 449 10.53 -0.37 4.41
N ASP A 450 11.40 0.63 4.53
CA ASP A 450 11.06 2.06 4.44
C ASP A 450 11.89 2.85 3.41
N ALA A 451 12.62 2.16 2.53
CA ALA A 451 13.38 2.78 1.43
C ALA A 451 12.50 3.31 0.28
N THR A 452 13.09 4.14 -0.60
CA THR A 452 12.53 4.41 -1.94
C THR A 452 13.01 3.31 -2.89
N ALA A 453 12.11 2.44 -3.33
CA ALA A 453 12.46 1.34 -4.25
C ALA A 453 11.56 1.34 -5.49
N TYR A 454 12.18 1.23 -6.66
CA TYR A 454 11.49 1.21 -7.94
C TYR A 454 11.74 -0.14 -8.63
N PHE A 455 10.66 -0.91 -8.77
CA PHE A 455 10.62 -2.18 -9.49
C PHE A 455 10.10 -1.93 -10.90
N LEU A 456 10.87 -2.33 -11.91
CA LEU A 456 10.52 -2.17 -13.31
C LEU A 456 10.62 -3.51 -14.04
N ASP A 457 9.59 -3.86 -14.81
CA ASP A 457 9.55 -5.06 -15.66
C ASP A 457 9.91 -6.35 -14.89
N SER A 458 9.49 -6.45 -13.63
CA SER A 458 9.91 -7.49 -12.68
C SER A 458 8.76 -8.42 -12.27
N GLU A 459 9.07 -9.62 -11.80
CA GLU A 459 8.11 -10.60 -11.29
C GLU A 459 8.10 -10.62 -9.76
N ILE A 460 6.92 -10.51 -9.17
CA ILE A 460 6.66 -10.62 -7.74
C ILE A 460 5.87 -11.92 -7.54
N ARG A 461 6.55 -12.99 -7.15
CA ARG A 461 5.99 -14.35 -7.15
C ARG A 461 5.65 -14.85 -5.75
N THR A 462 4.37 -15.02 -5.49
CA THR A 462 3.84 -15.57 -4.25
C THR A 462 3.96 -17.09 -4.21
N ILE A 463 4.50 -17.64 -3.12
CA ILE A 463 4.54 -19.09 -2.85
C ILE A 463 3.39 -19.42 -1.90
N GLY A 464 2.27 -19.90 -2.44
CA GLY A 464 1.08 -20.26 -1.66
C GLY A 464 1.11 -21.67 -1.09
N ALA A 465 2.08 -22.52 -1.46
CA ALA A 465 2.13 -23.93 -1.07
C ALA A 465 2.02 -24.21 0.44
N PHE A 466 2.34 -23.23 1.29
CA PHE A 466 2.48 -23.45 2.74
C PHE A 466 1.69 -22.49 3.63
N ARG A 467 0.92 -21.55 3.06
CA ARG A 467 0.12 -20.61 3.85
C ARG A 467 -1.23 -20.35 3.21
N LYS A 468 -2.26 -20.26 4.05
CA LYS A 468 -3.64 -19.88 3.66
C LYS A 468 -3.81 -18.38 3.49
N GLU A 469 -2.88 -17.60 4.02
CA GLU A 469 -2.81 -16.15 3.90
C GLU A 469 -1.40 -15.76 3.44
N SER A 470 -1.33 -14.73 2.61
CA SER A 470 -0.08 -14.18 2.07
C SER A 470 -0.20 -12.69 1.87
N PHE A 471 0.89 -11.98 2.13
CA PHE A 471 1.06 -10.56 1.85
C PHE A 471 2.35 -10.39 1.07
N ALA A 472 2.30 -9.83 -0.14
CA ALA A 472 3.51 -9.63 -0.92
C ALA A 472 4.40 -8.52 -0.32
N LEU A 473 3.77 -7.43 0.10
CA LEU A 473 4.44 -6.21 0.50
C LEU A 473 4.14 -5.85 1.96
N ALA A 474 5.18 -5.41 2.67
CA ALA A 474 5.09 -4.84 4.02
C ALA A 474 5.89 -3.53 4.15
N PRO A 475 5.51 -2.46 3.42
CA PRO A 475 6.20 -1.19 3.52
C PRO A 475 5.98 -0.55 4.90
N SER A 476 7.01 0.11 5.43
CA SER A 476 7.01 0.89 6.67
C SER A 476 7.42 2.35 6.47
N THR A 477 7.37 2.82 5.22
CA THR A 477 7.72 4.18 4.80
C THR A 477 7.14 5.25 5.74
N HIS A 478 7.98 6.20 6.13
CA HIS A 478 7.58 7.32 6.97
C HIS A 478 6.58 8.25 6.24
N HIS A 479 5.60 8.84 6.94
CA HIS A 479 4.57 9.70 6.33
C HIS A 479 5.16 10.88 5.54
N ALA A 480 6.23 11.50 6.06
CA ALA A 480 6.95 12.60 5.41
C ALA A 480 7.84 12.16 4.22
N THR A 481 8.11 10.86 4.06
CA THR A 481 8.89 10.34 2.94
C THR A 481 8.00 10.22 1.72
N ARG A 482 8.27 11.00 0.67
CA ARG A 482 7.41 11.09 -0.52
C ARG A 482 7.18 9.77 -1.26
N PHE A 483 8.21 8.93 -1.37
CA PHE A 483 8.16 7.69 -2.13
C PHE A 483 8.52 6.50 -1.25
N GLY A 484 7.69 5.45 -1.31
CA GLY A 484 8.04 4.13 -0.78
C GLY A 484 8.40 3.20 -1.93
N PHE A 485 7.64 2.12 -2.06
CA PHE A 485 7.81 1.17 -3.16
C PHE A 485 6.94 1.54 -4.36
N VAL A 486 7.51 1.45 -5.55
CA VAL A 486 6.80 1.66 -6.82
C VAL A 486 7.05 0.44 -7.70
N PHE A 487 5.97 -0.16 -8.20
CA PHE A 487 5.99 -1.30 -9.10
C PHE A 487 5.43 -0.85 -10.45
N HIS A 488 6.26 -0.82 -11.48
CA HIS A 488 5.86 -0.39 -12.82
C HIS A 488 6.08 -1.53 -13.82
N ARG A 489 5.03 -1.89 -14.57
CA ARG A 489 5.04 -3.02 -15.52
C ARG A 489 5.52 -4.33 -14.91
N CYS A 490 5.18 -4.55 -13.64
CA CYS A 490 5.51 -5.78 -12.94
C CYS A 490 4.43 -6.84 -13.17
N ALA A 491 4.77 -8.10 -12.91
CA ALA A 491 3.83 -9.21 -12.87
C ALA A 491 3.76 -9.77 -11.44
N PHE A 492 2.60 -9.62 -10.81
CA PHE A 492 2.30 -10.33 -9.56
C PHE A 492 1.76 -11.71 -9.93
N THR A 493 2.55 -12.75 -9.66
CA THR A 493 2.26 -14.15 -10.01
C THR A 493 2.24 -15.02 -8.76
N ALA A 494 1.79 -16.27 -8.88
CA ALA A 494 1.87 -17.25 -7.80
C ALA A 494 2.25 -18.63 -8.32
N ASP A 495 2.60 -19.53 -7.39
CA ASP A 495 2.62 -20.96 -7.67
C ASP A 495 1.21 -21.53 -7.89
N ASP A 496 1.13 -22.74 -8.45
CA ASP A 496 -0.14 -23.45 -8.69
C ASP A 496 -0.64 -24.17 -7.43
N SER A 497 -0.42 -23.60 -6.25
CA SER A 497 -0.91 -24.18 -5.00
C SER A 497 -2.43 -24.01 -4.86
N ALA A 498 -3.06 -24.88 -4.06
CA ALA A 498 -4.48 -24.74 -3.76
C ALA A 498 -4.80 -23.41 -3.06
N ASN A 499 -3.91 -22.93 -2.18
CA ASN A 499 -4.08 -21.65 -1.49
C ASN A 499 -3.96 -20.47 -2.46
N ALA A 500 -3.01 -20.50 -3.40
CA ALA A 500 -2.92 -19.47 -4.43
C ALA A 500 -4.18 -19.42 -5.31
N ARG A 501 -4.72 -20.58 -5.70
CA ARG A 501 -5.98 -20.66 -6.46
C ARG A 501 -7.21 -20.17 -5.69
N ALA A 502 -7.14 -20.06 -4.37
CA ALA A 502 -8.27 -19.55 -3.58
C ALA A 502 -8.53 -18.05 -3.79
N GLY A 503 -7.56 -17.29 -4.31
CA GLY A 503 -7.77 -15.88 -4.68
C GLY A 503 -7.96 -14.94 -3.49
N VAL A 504 -7.38 -15.26 -2.33
CA VAL A 504 -7.56 -14.50 -1.08
C VAL A 504 -6.29 -13.79 -0.59
N PHE A 505 -5.18 -13.92 -1.32
CA PHE A 505 -3.92 -13.29 -0.93
C PHE A 505 -3.96 -11.78 -1.15
N LYS A 506 -3.05 -11.06 -0.51
CA LYS A 506 -3.06 -9.60 -0.45
C LYS A 506 -1.82 -9.02 -1.12
N LEU A 507 -1.99 -7.89 -1.80
CA LEU A 507 -0.88 -7.10 -2.32
C LEU A 507 -0.02 -6.58 -1.16
N ALA A 508 -0.62 -5.92 -0.17
CA ALA A 508 0.15 -5.39 0.95
C ALA A 508 -0.63 -5.31 2.26
N ARG A 509 0.15 -5.25 3.35
CA ARG A 509 -0.25 -4.68 4.64
C ARG A 509 0.84 -3.74 5.12
N GLN A 510 0.49 -2.60 5.72
CA GLN A 510 1.48 -1.59 6.11
C GLN A 510 2.13 -1.96 7.44
N TRP A 511 3.46 -2.09 7.47
CA TRP A 511 4.19 -2.47 8.68
C TRP A 511 4.36 -1.26 9.62
N PRO A 512 3.71 -1.22 10.80
CA PRO A 512 3.91 -0.17 11.79
C PRO A 512 5.22 -0.42 12.53
N GLN A 513 6.34 -0.21 11.85
CA GLN A 513 7.67 -0.48 12.39
C GLN A 513 7.86 0.24 13.72
N GLY A 514 8.21 -0.53 14.77
CA GLY A 514 8.35 0.00 16.12
C GLY A 514 7.06 0.56 16.75
N GLN A 515 5.88 0.21 16.21
CA GLN A 515 4.57 0.76 16.60
C GLN A 515 4.47 2.28 16.43
N LYS A 516 5.26 2.84 15.50
CA LYS A 516 5.31 4.27 15.24
C LYS A 516 4.13 4.69 14.35
N PRO A 517 3.30 5.67 14.75
CA PRO A 517 2.24 6.19 13.89
C PRO A 517 2.81 6.74 12.58
N GLU A 518 4.02 7.29 12.59
CA GLU A 518 4.70 7.86 11.44
C GLU A 518 5.03 6.84 10.35
N ALA A 519 5.15 5.55 10.68
CA ALA A 519 5.36 4.48 9.72
C ALA A 519 4.04 4.12 9.03
N VAL A 520 3.73 4.81 7.92
CA VAL A 520 2.48 4.62 7.19
C VAL A 520 2.57 3.52 6.15
N GLY A 521 3.76 3.26 5.59
CA GLY A 521 3.94 2.32 4.49
C GLY A 521 3.34 2.84 3.18
N LYS A 522 4.17 2.97 2.15
CA LYS A 522 3.74 3.45 0.83
C LYS A 522 4.09 2.44 -0.27
N ALA A 523 3.10 2.08 -1.09
CA ALA A 523 3.24 1.19 -2.24
C ALA A 523 2.32 1.62 -3.39
N ILE A 524 2.88 1.86 -4.57
CA ILE A 524 2.14 2.22 -5.78
C ILE A 524 2.37 1.17 -6.86
N ILE A 525 1.30 0.71 -7.50
CA ILE A 525 1.36 -0.31 -8.56
C ILE A 525 0.80 0.26 -9.86
N LEU A 526 1.64 0.37 -10.88
CA LEU A 526 1.38 1.02 -12.16
C LEU A 526 1.53 0.02 -13.30
N GLU A 527 0.55 0.00 -14.21
CA GLU A 527 0.60 -0.73 -15.49
C GLU A 527 1.06 -2.18 -15.36
N SER A 528 0.71 -2.81 -14.25
CA SER A 528 1.18 -4.14 -13.87
C SER A 528 0.09 -5.18 -14.08
N ARG A 529 0.49 -6.45 -14.23
CA ARG A 529 -0.44 -7.58 -14.24
C ARG A 529 -0.58 -8.12 -12.83
N ILE A 530 -1.80 -8.21 -12.33
CA ILE A 530 -2.12 -8.76 -11.00
C ILE A 530 -2.86 -10.08 -11.19
N GLY A 531 -2.19 -11.18 -10.86
CA GLY A 531 -2.73 -12.53 -11.02
C GLY A 531 -3.89 -12.84 -10.07
N ALA A 532 -4.68 -13.85 -10.45
CA ALA A 532 -5.93 -14.26 -9.77
C ALA A 532 -5.77 -14.76 -8.32
N HIS A 533 -4.54 -14.96 -7.84
CA HIS A 533 -4.26 -15.30 -6.45
C HIS A 533 -4.50 -14.14 -5.48
N ILE A 534 -4.45 -12.91 -5.98
CA ILE A 534 -4.74 -11.70 -5.21
C ILE A 534 -6.25 -11.50 -5.09
N ASP A 535 -6.69 -11.18 -3.89
CA ASP A 535 -8.05 -10.74 -3.60
C ASP A 535 -8.39 -9.51 -4.44
N LYS A 536 -9.25 -9.71 -5.45
CA LYS A 536 -9.64 -8.67 -6.41
C LYS A 536 -10.34 -7.49 -5.77
N LEU A 537 -10.83 -7.64 -4.54
CA LEU A 537 -11.83 -6.78 -3.91
C LEU A 537 -11.20 -6.07 -2.71
N GLN A 538 -10.41 -6.79 -1.92
CA GLN A 538 -9.66 -6.25 -0.78
C GLN A 538 -8.18 -6.66 -0.85
N PRO A 539 -7.40 -6.17 -1.82
CA PRO A 539 -5.99 -6.55 -1.93
C PRO A 539 -5.09 -5.86 -0.89
N TRP A 540 -5.61 -4.86 -0.18
CA TRP A 540 -4.89 -4.10 0.85
C TRP A 540 -5.45 -4.44 2.23
N ALA A 541 -4.59 -4.81 3.16
CA ALA A 541 -5.00 -5.31 4.47
C ALA A 541 -4.49 -4.48 5.64
N SER A 542 -5.26 -4.48 6.72
CA SER A 542 -4.82 -3.98 8.02
C SER A 542 -3.65 -4.80 8.56
N TRP A 543 -2.81 -4.17 9.38
CA TRP A 543 -1.81 -4.87 10.16
C TRP A 543 -2.47 -5.52 11.38
N ASN A 544 -2.53 -6.86 11.41
CA ASN A 544 -3.26 -7.68 12.38
C ASN A 544 -4.78 -7.49 12.36
N ALA A 545 -5.48 -8.37 13.08
CA ALA A 545 -6.93 -8.29 13.29
C ALA A 545 -7.30 -7.27 14.38
N PRO A 546 -8.51 -6.69 14.34
CA PRO A 546 -9.06 -5.88 15.41
C PRO A 546 -8.96 -6.58 16.78
N GLY A 547 -8.62 -5.83 17.83
CA GLY A 547 -8.40 -6.37 19.18
C GLY A 547 -6.95 -6.79 19.47
N SER A 548 -6.08 -6.88 18.45
CA SER A 548 -4.64 -7.05 18.66
C SER A 548 -4.00 -5.76 19.22
N PRO A 549 -3.07 -5.84 20.20
CA PRO A 549 -2.31 -4.67 20.68
C PRO A 549 -1.52 -3.95 19.59
N ARG A 550 -1.24 -4.64 18.47
CA ARG A 550 -0.55 -4.10 17.30
C ARG A 550 -1.50 -3.96 16.11
N TYR A 551 -2.81 -3.82 16.34
CA TYR A 551 -3.77 -3.59 15.26
C TYR A 551 -3.55 -2.22 14.64
N ARG A 552 -3.43 -2.17 13.30
CA ARG A 552 -3.43 -0.92 12.55
C ARG A 552 -4.27 -1.07 11.31
N VAL A 553 -5.28 -0.21 11.17
CA VAL A 553 -6.11 -0.16 9.97
C VAL A 553 -5.27 0.23 8.75
N VAL A 554 -5.60 -0.35 7.60
CA VAL A 554 -5.06 0.07 6.31
C VAL A 554 -5.32 1.56 6.06
N GLN A 555 -4.30 2.27 5.56
CA GLN A 555 -4.32 3.70 5.23
C GLN A 555 -4.02 3.88 3.74
N TYR A 556 -4.90 4.55 3.00
CA TYR A 556 -4.79 4.68 1.55
C TYR A 556 -4.09 5.97 1.11
N ASP A 557 -4.16 7.03 1.91
CA ASP A 557 -3.48 8.29 1.67
C ASP A 557 -3.26 9.09 2.95
N SER A 558 -2.72 10.31 2.81
CA SER A 558 -2.42 11.20 3.93
C SER A 558 -3.62 11.66 4.75
N ASP A 559 -4.85 11.56 4.25
CA ASP A 559 -6.04 11.88 5.04
C ASP A 559 -6.39 10.75 6.01
N ASP A 560 -5.84 9.54 5.79
CA ASP A 560 -6.02 8.38 6.66
C ASP A 560 -4.98 8.34 7.80
N TYR A 561 -4.02 9.27 7.80
CA TYR A 561 -2.94 9.33 8.78
C TYR A 561 -3.47 9.70 10.18
N LEU A 562 -3.27 8.81 11.16
CA LEU A 562 -3.80 8.91 12.53
C LEU A 562 -3.00 9.85 13.46
N GLY A 563 -2.25 10.81 12.92
CA GLY A 563 -1.44 11.77 13.68
C GLY A 563 -1.86 13.22 13.39
N TYR A 564 -2.13 13.97 14.45
CA TYR A 564 -2.61 15.37 14.46
C TYR A 564 -1.74 16.35 13.66
N ALA A 565 -1.98 16.48 12.35
CA ALA A 565 -1.63 17.64 11.52
C ALA A 565 -2.38 17.57 10.17
N ALA A 566 -2.61 18.71 9.52
CA ALA A 566 -3.14 18.75 8.16
C ALA A 566 -2.16 18.07 7.18
N GLY A 567 -2.59 16.99 6.53
CA GLY A 567 -1.84 16.37 5.44
C GLY A 567 -1.78 17.28 4.20
N PRO A 568 -0.86 17.01 3.25
CA PRO A 568 -0.80 17.76 1.99
C PRO A 568 -2.12 17.65 1.22
N MET A 569 -2.56 18.77 0.63
CA MET A 569 -3.71 18.78 -0.30
C MET A 569 -3.22 18.99 -1.75
N PRO A 570 -3.71 18.20 -2.72
CA PRO A 570 -4.57 17.02 -2.54
C PRO A 570 -3.81 15.90 -1.81
N ALA A 571 -4.56 15.03 -1.12
CA ALA A 571 -4.00 13.94 -0.32
C ALA A 571 -2.95 13.13 -1.08
N GLU A 572 -1.83 12.86 -0.41
CA GLU A 572 -0.73 12.08 -0.96
C GLU A 572 -1.04 10.59 -0.85
N PRO A 573 -1.09 9.83 -1.96
CA PRO A 573 -1.47 8.43 -1.91
C PRO A 573 -0.38 7.60 -1.22
N TYR A 574 -0.82 6.72 -0.33
CA TYR A 574 0.02 5.73 0.36
C TYR A 574 -0.09 4.38 -0.35
N LEU A 575 -1.32 3.93 -0.64
CA LEU A 575 -1.59 2.70 -1.37
C LEU A 575 -2.52 3.00 -2.53
N ALA A 576 -2.05 2.79 -3.75
CA ALA A 576 -2.85 3.04 -4.94
C ALA A 576 -2.38 2.26 -6.16
N GLU A 577 -3.26 2.21 -7.14
CA GLU A 577 -3.09 1.49 -8.40
C GLU A 577 -3.31 2.42 -9.59
N PHE A 578 -2.77 2.06 -10.74
CA PHE A 578 -3.01 2.79 -11.99
C PHE A 578 -2.89 1.86 -13.18
N ARG A 579 -3.98 1.72 -13.96
CA ARG A 579 -4.01 0.96 -15.22
C ARG A 579 -3.45 -0.47 -15.11
N ASN A 580 -3.65 -1.12 -13.98
CA ASN A 580 -3.30 -2.52 -13.83
C ASN A 580 -4.28 -3.41 -14.60
N THR A 581 -3.79 -4.56 -15.05
CA THR A 581 -4.62 -5.65 -15.58
C THR A 581 -4.80 -6.71 -14.51
N HIS A 582 -5.95 -7.39 -14.50
CA HIS A 582 -6.29 -8.42 -13.53
C HIS A 582 -6.69 -9.70 -14.25
N ASP A 583 -6.07 -10.82 -13.87
CA ASP A 583 -6.42 -12.17 -14.35
C ASP A 583 -7.69 -12.67 -13.65
#